data_AF-I6LCK0-F1
#
_entry.id   AF-I6LCK0-F1
#
_cell.length_a   1.000
_cell.length_b   1.000
_cell.length_c   1.000
_cell.angle_alpha   90.00
_cell.angle_beta   90.00
_cell.angle_gamma   90.00
#
_symmetry.space_group_name_H-M   'P 1'
#
loop_
_entity.id
_entity.type
_entity.pdbx_description
1 polymer ?
#
loop_
_entity_poly.entity_id
_entity_poly.type
_entity_poly.pdbx_seq_one_letter_code
_entity_poly.pdbx_strand_id
1 'polypeptide(L)'
;MDARQIEFQLPEVIVDLWKARQALAAHYVSTGLKFTLDGRLVGDIAEALALEHFDLLIPQKRTGGVDALTRAGKTVQVKATGNARSGPAFTPGKGFADYLLFFRIDFESNTAMVAYNGPEAPVRSLLPENGWNGTKVLSLAAIQRLALEVNPRDQLPLKAHASLSNTDMTR
;
A
#
# COMPACT_ATOMS: atom_id res chain seq x y z
N MET A 1 3.64 -11.29 20.37
CA MET A 1 2.23 -10.86 20.23
C MET A 1 1.97 -10.81 18.75
N ASP A 2 1.00 -11.59 18.25
CA ASP A 2 0.63 -11.54 16.84
C ASP A 2 0.14 -10.14 16.50
N ALA A 3 0.93 -9.41 15.72
CA ALA A 3 0.45 -8.21 15.05
C ALA A 3 -0.64 -8.69 14.10
N ARG A 4 -1.92 -8.49 14.48
CA ARG A 4 -3.05 -8.81 13.61
C ARG A 4 -2.83 -8.12 12.27
N GLN A 5 -2.64 -8.94 11.25
CA GLN A 5 -2.39 -8.47 9.90
C GLN A 5 -3.72 -7.96 9.33
N ILE A 6 -3.75 -6.67 8.96
CA ILE A 6 -4.94 -6.07 8.37
C ILE A 6 -4.99 -6.49 6.90
N GLU A 7 -6.09 -7.13 6.51
CA GLU A 7 -6.35 -7.56 5.14
C GLU A 7 -7.76 -7.16 4.73
N PHE A 8 -7.89 -6.71 3.49
CA PHE A 8 -9.15 -6.31 2.87
C PHE A 8 -9.42 -7.17 1.64
N GLN A 9 -10.70 -7.48 1.41
CA GLN A 9 -11.14 -8.01 0.13
C GLN A 9 -11.21 -6.87 -0.89
N LEU A 10 -10.71 -7.11 -2.10
CA LEU A 10 -10.80 -6.14 -3.18
C LEU A 10 -12.26 -6.01 -3.65
N PRO A 11 -12.75 -4.78 -3.88
CA PRO A 11 -14.05 -4.56 -4.53
C PRO A 11 -14.17 -5.28 -5.88
N GLU A 12 -15.37 -5.73 -6.23
CA GLU A 12 -15.64 -6.51 -7.46
C GLU A 12 -15.14 -5.81 -8.73
N VAL A 13 -15.24 -4.48 -8.80
CA VAL A 13 -14.73 -3.69 -9.93
C VAL A 13 -13.22 -3.84 -10.15
N ILE A 14 -12.43 -4.07 -9.09
CA ILE A 14 -10.98 -4.31 -9.18
C ILE A 14 -10.73 -5.77 -9.61
N VAL A 15 -11.54 -6.70 -9.10
CA VAL A 15 -11.50 -8.11 -9.51
C VAL A 15 -11.77 -8.24 -11.01
N ASP A 16 -12.76 -7.52 -11.52
CA ASP A 16 -13.11 -7.53 -12.95
C ASP A 16 -12.03 -6.89 -13.83
N LEU A 17 -11.40 -5.82 -13.34
CA LEU A 17 -10.22 -5.24 -14.00
C LEU A 17 -9.07 -6.25 -14.12
N TRP A 18 -8.82 -7.03 -13.06
CA TRP A 18 -7.82 -8.10 -13.10
C TRP A 18 -8.18 -9.21 -14.09
N LYS A 19 -9.44 -9.67 -14.08
CA LYS A 19 -9.94 -10.67 -15.07
C LYS A 19 -9.77 -10.16 -16.50
N ALA A 20 -10.14 -8.90 -16.77
CA ALA A 20 -9.99 -8.29 -18.09
C ALA A 20 -8.51 -8.26 -18.54
N ARG A 21 -7.60 -7.91 -17.64
CA ARG A 21 -6.15 -7.97 -17.90
C ARG A 21 -5.71 -9.40 -18.21
N GLN A 22 -6.20 -10.41 -17.49
CA GLN A 22 -5.85 -11.81 -17.75
C GLN A 22 -6.34 -12.25 -19.13
N ALA A 23 -7.56 -11.89 -19.51
CA ALA A 23 -8.10 -12.14 -20.84
C ALA A 23 -7.26 -11.47 -21.94
N LEU A 24 -6.79 -10.24 -21.71
CA LEU A 24 -5.90 -9.53 -22.63
C LEU A 24 -4.56 -10.25 -22.81
N ALA A 25 -3.95 -10.68 -21.71
CA ALA A 25 -2.69 -11.44 -21.74
C ALA A 25 -2.85 -12.79 -22.46
N ALA A 26 -3.98 -13.48 -22.27
CA ALA A 26 -4.29 -14.72 -22.97
C ALA A 26 -4.51 -14.50 -24.47
N HIS A 27 -5.25 -13.45 -24.85
CA HIS A 27 -5.51 -13.12 -26.25
C HIS A 27 -4.22 -12.82 -27.03
N TYR A 28 -3.29 -12.10 -26.40
CA TYR A 28 -2.01 -11.70 -27.01
C TYR A 28 -0.83 -12.58 -26.59
N VAL A 29 -1.06 -13.83 -26.19
CA VAL A 29 -0.02 -14.74 -25.69
C VAL A 29 1.17 -14.90 -26.66
N SER A 30 0.92 -14.84 -27.97
CA SER A 30 1.95 -14.93 -29.02
C SER A 30 2.98 -13.80 -28.97
N THR A 31 2.66 -12.67 -28.35
CA THR A 31 3.57 -11.52 -28.21
C THR A 31 4.57 -11.66 -27.06
N GLY A 32 4.31 -12.55 -26.10
CA GLY A 32 5.07 -12.65 -24.86
C GLY A 32 4.92 -11.45 -23.90
N LEU A 33 4.07 -10.46 -24.23
CA LEU A 33 3.81 -9.31 -23.37
C LEU A 33 2.99 -9.73 -22.14
N LYS A 34 3.36 -9.20 -20.97
CA LYS A 34 2.70 -9.54 -19.70
C LYS A 34 1.45 -8.71 -19.41
N PHE A 35 1.25 -7.55 -20.04
CA PHE A 35 0.13 -6.64 -19.72
C PHE A 35 -0.03 -6.39 -18.21
N THR A 36 1.06 -6.10 -17.50
CA THR A 36 1.00 -5.80 -16.07
C THR A 36 0.23 -4.50 -15.85
N LEU A 37 -0.60 -4.43 -14.80
CA LEU A 37 -1.13 -3.15 -14.34
C LEU A 37 0.05 -2.23 -13.99
N ASP A 38 0.01 -1.00 -14.49
CA ASP A 38 1.09 -0.05 -14.24
C ASP A 38 1.09 0.43 -12.78
N GLY A 39 2.23 0.98 -12.35
CA GLY A 39 2.42 1.41 -10.97
C GLY A 39 1.52 2.58 -10.56
N ARG A 40 1.03 3.40 -11.49
CA ARG A 40 0.14 4.53 -11.18
C ARG A 40 -1.26 4.02 -10.83
N LEU A 41 -1.82 3.14 -11.64
CA LEU A 41 -3.12 2.51 -11.38
C LEU A 41 -3.09 1.70 -10.07
N VAL A 42 -2.04 0.92 -9.82
CA VAL A 42 -1.87 0.18 -8.56
C VAL A 42 -1.80 1.14 -7.36
N GLY A 43 -1.15 2.30 -7.53
CA GLY A 43 -1.12 3.36 -6.53
C GLY A 43 -2.51 3.95 -6.26
N ASP A 44 -3.26 4.31 -7.31
CA ASP A 44 -4.61 4.87 -7.19
C ASP A 44 -5.59 3.90 -6.49
N ILE A 45 -5.49 2.60 -6.79
CA ILE A 45 -6.25 1.56 -6.08
C ILE A 45 -5.94 1.59 -4.58
N ALA A 46 -4.67 1.66 -4.20
CA ALA A 46 -4.28 1.66 -2.80
C ALA A 46 -4.69 2.95 -2.07
N GLU A 47 -4.59 4.11 -2.73
CA GLU A 47 -5.10 5.38 -2.20
C GLU A 47 -6.62 5.28 -1.92
N ALA A 48 -7.39 4.69 -2.85
CA ALA A 48 -8.83 4.48 -2.68
C ALA A 48 -9.13 3.54 -1.51
N LEU A 49 -8.45 2.39 -1.43
CA LEU A 49 -8.60 1.43 -0.31
C LEU A 49 -8.23 2.07 1.04
N ALA A 50 -7.18 2.89 1.08
CA ALA A 50 -6.79 3.60 2.30
C ALA A 50 -7.89 4.56 2.76
N LEU A 51 -8.42 5.38 1.85
CA LEU A 51 -9.52 6.30 2.14
C LEU A 51 -10.83 5.58 2.45
N GLU A 52 -11.04 4.38 1.92
CA GLU A 52 -12.22 3.55 2.19
C GLU A 52 -12.18 2.96 3.59
N HIS A 53 -11.06 2.38 4.01
CA HIS A 53 -10.95 1.59 5.24
C HIS A 53 -10.35 2.30 6.46
N PHE A 54 -9.50 3.31 6.28
CA PHE A 54 -8.89 4.06 7.39
C PHE A 54 -9.64 5.37 7.65
N ASP A 55 -9.60 5.88 8.89
CA ASP A 55 -10.18 7.19 9.23
C ASP A 55 -9.32 8.35 8.70
N LEU A 56 -9.36 8.50 7.38
CA LEU A 56 -8.58 9.46 6.61
C LEU A 56 -9.50 10.43 5.85
N LEU A 57 -8.93 11.59 5.51
CA LEU A 57 -9.54 12.68 4.78
C LEU A 57 -8.78 12.92 3.47
N ILE A 58 -9.52 13.33 2.45
CA ILE A 58 -8.93 13.75 1.17
C ILE A 58 -8.31 15.14 1.37
N PRO A 59 -7.04 15.36 0.96
CA PRO A 59 -6.42 16.67 1.06
C PRO A 59 -7.08 17.66 0.09
N GLN A 60 -7.23 18.93 0.51
CA GLN A 60 -7.77 19.99 -0.34
C GLN A 60 -6.94 20.22 -1.61
N LYS A 61 -5.63 19.96 -1.53
CA LYS A 61 -4.70 20.02 -2.66
C LYS A 61 -3.77 18.81 -2.58
N ARG A 62 -3.70 18.03 -3.67
CA ARG A 62 -2.71 16.96 -3.79
C ARG A 62 -1.32 17.57 -3.98
N THR A 63 -0.42 17.33 -3.04
CA THR A 63 1.00 17.70 -3.12
C THR A 63 1.82 16.43 -3.23
N GLY A 64 3.01 16.52 -3.84
CA GLY A 64 3.88 15.35 -3.97
C GLY A 64 4.20 14.75 -2.61
N GLY A 65 3.86 13.47 -2.42
CA GLY A 65 4.11 12.74 -1.18
C GLY A 65 2.98 12.78 -0.14
N VAL A 66 1.86 13.47 -0.41
CA VAL A 66 0.71 13.53 0.51
C VAL A 66 -0.54 13.05 -0.23
N ASP A 67 -0.99 11.85 0.14
CA ASP A 67 -2.09 11.16 -0.51
C ASP A 67 -3.38 11.26 0.33
N ALA A 68 -3.24 11.37 1.65
CA ALA A 68 -4.35 11.55 2.60
C ALA A 68 -3.94 12.38 3.83
N LEU A 69 -4.93 12.78 4.62
CA LEU A 69 -4.77 13.46 5.90
C LEU A 69 -5.50 12.69 7.01
N THR A 70 -4.93 12.67 8.22
CA THR A 70 -5.67 12.26 9.42
C THR A 70 -6.66 13.35 9.84
N ARG A 71 -7.58 13.04 10.76
CA ARG A 71 -8.47 14.03 11.40
C ARG A 71 -7.71 15.17 12.10
N ALA A 72 -6.52 14.87 12.62
CA ALA A 72 -5.64 15.84 13.26
C ALA A 72 -4.79 16.65 12.27
N GLY A 73 -4.99 16.47 10.96
CA GLY A 73 -4.26 17.18 9.90
C GLY A 73 -2.87 16.62 9.60
N LYS A 74 -2.48 15.49 10.21
CA LYS A 74 -1.22 14.79 9.87
C LYS A 74 -1.27 14.20 8.47
N THR A 75 -0.17 14.31 7.74
CA THR A 75 -0.04 13.87 6.35
C THR A 75 0.22 12.37 6.27
N VAL A 76 -0.34 11.72 5.24
CA VAL A 76 -0.22 10.29 4.99
C VAL A 76 0.19 10.06 3.54
N GLN A 77 1.28 9.31 3.35
CA GLN A 77 1.69 8.75 2.07
C GLN A 77 1.12 7.33 1.97
N VAL A 78 0.53 6.99 0.83
CA VAL A 78 0.09 5.64 0.50
C VAL A 78 1.01 5.08 -0.58
N LYS A 79 1.52 3.88 -0.36
CA LYS A 79 2.28 3.13 -1.34
C LYS A 79 1.71 1.74 -1.49
N ALA A 80 1.92 1.15 -2.66
CA ALA A 80 1.51 -0.22 -2.90
C ALA A 80 2.43 -0.97 -3.83
N THR A 81 2.30 -2.28 -3.81
CA THR A 81 2.86 -3.17 -4.81
C THR A 81 1.85 -4.26 -5.18
N GLY A 82 1.81 -4.60 -6.46
CA GLY A 82 1.16 -5.82 -6.96
C GLY A 82 2.12 -7.03 -7.02
N ASN A 83 3.38 -6.86 -6.61
CA ASN A 83 4.38 -7.92 -6.59
C ASN A 83 4.61 -8.39 -5.14
N ALA A 84 4.30 -9.65 -4.88
CA ALA A 84 4.38 -10.25 -3.54
C ALA A 84 5.74 -10.10 -2.84
N ARG A 85 6.84 -9.90 -3.57
CA ARG A 85 8.21 -9.82 -3.02
C ARG A 85 8.80 -8.41 -3.00
N SER A 86 8.09 -7.42 -3.53
CA SER A 86 8.59 -6.05 -3.61
C SER A 86 8.22 -5.24 -2.36
N GLY A 87 9.11 -4.35 -1.94
CA GLY A 87 8.77 -3.31 -0.98
C GLY A 87 8.28 -2.02 -1.67
N PRO A 88 8.07 -0.96 -0.89
CA PRO A 88 7.66 0.34 -1.39
C PRO A 88 8.78 1.01 -2.20
N ALA A 89 8.37 1.69 -3.27
CA ALA A 89 9.23 2.46 -4.16
C ALA A 89 9.22 3.95 -3.80
N PHE A 90 10.41 4.56 -3.77
CA PHE A 90 10.62 5.99 -3.51
C PHE A 90 11.44 6.62 -4.63
N THR A 91 10.98 7.77 -5.11
CA THR A 91 11.74 8.64 -6.01
C THR A 91 12.32 9.81 -5.21
N PRO A 92 13.42 10.42 -5.67
CA PRO A 92 14.00 11.59 -5.02
C PRO A 92 12.97 12.73 -5.03
N GLY A 93 12.82 13.40 -3.89
CA GLY A 93 11.86 14.48 -3.77
C GLY A 93 11.67 14.92 -2.32
N LYS A 94 11.01 16.08 -2.16
CA LYS A 94 10.72 16.69 -0.86
C LYS A 94 9.41 16.21 -0.22
N GLY A 95 8.63 15.39 -0.93
CA GLY A 95 7.40 14.84 -0.38
C GLY A 95 7.73 13.94 0.79
N PHE A 96 7.43 14.38 2.01
CA PHE A 96 7.57 13.66 3.26
C PHE A 96 6.22 13.76 3.97
N ALA A 97 5.69 12.63 4.41
CA ALA A 97 4.47 12.53 5.17
C ALA A 97 4.78 12.18 6.62
N ASP A 98 3.87 12.51 7.53
CA ASP A 98 3.97 12.08 8.92
C ASP A 98 3.85 10.54 9.01
N TYR A 99 3.00 9.94 8.17
CA TYR A 99 2.71 8.51 8.16
C TYR A 99 2.89 7.86 6.78
N LEU A 100 3.16 6.56 6.79
CA LEU A 100 3.14 5.69 5.63
C LEU A 100 2.11 4.57 5.82
N LEU A 101 1.26 4.39 4.82
CA LEU A 101 0.55 3.13 4.59
C LEU A 101 1.20 2.41 3.41
N PHE A 102 1.60 1.15 3.61
CA PHE A 102 2.09 0.32 2.52
C PHE A 102 1.23 -0.92 2.35
N PHE A 103 0.62 -1.04 1.17
CA PHE A 103 -0.22 -2.16 0.77
C PHE A 103 0.54 -3.17 -0.09
N ARG A 104 0.27 -4.44 0.14
CA ARG A 104 0.57 -5.53 -0.78
C ARG A 104 -0.75 -6.01 -1.36
N ILE A 105 -0.96 -5.75 -2.64
CA ILE A 105 -2.16 -6.15 -3.36
C ILE A 105 -1.85 -7.46 -4.06
N ASP A 106 -2.65 -8.47 -3.75
CA ASP A 106 -2.64 -9.76 -4.41
C ASP A 106 -3.91 -9.89 -5.24
N PHE A 107 -3.77 -9.56 -6.52
CA PHE A 107 -4.88 -9.60 -7.48
C PHE A 107 -5.36 -11.03 -7.78
N GLU A 108 -4.55 -12.06 -7.50
CA GLU A 108 -4.92 -13.46 -7.73
C GLU A 108 -5.84 -13.97 -6.62
N SER A 109 -5.52 -13.65 -5.37
CA SER A 109 -6.36 -13.95 -4.20
C SER A 109 -7.47 -12.92 -3.94
N ASN A 110 -7.51 -11.83 -4.71
CA ASN A 110 -8.43 -10.69 -4.54
C ASN A 110 -8.31 -10.01 -3.17
N THR A 111 -7.09 -9.88 -2.65
CA THR A 111 -6.83 -9.29 -1.34
C THR A 111 -5.88 -8.10 -1.39
N ALA A 112 -6.00 -7.21 -0.42
CA ALA A 112 -5.05 -6.15 -0.14
C ALA A 112 -4.64 -6.20 1.33
N MET A 113 -3.36 -6.42 1.56
CA MET A 113 -2.78 -6.59 2.89
C MET A 113 -1.96 -5.36 3.29
N VAL A 114 -2.14 -4.88 4.51
CA VAL A 114 -1.35 -3.77 5.06
C VAL A 114 -0.03 -4.32 5.59
N ALA A 115 1.05 -4.05 4.85
CA ALA A 115 2.40 -4.49 5.19
C ALA A 115 3.15 -3.47 6.09
N TYR A 116 2.69 -2.22 6.14
CA TYR A 116 3.16 -1.20 7.07
C TYR A 116 2.05 -0.17 7.34
N ASN A 117 1.87 0.19 8.61
CA ASN A 117 0.97 1.24 9.08
C ASN A 117 1.63 1.95 10.25
N GLY A 118 2.21 3.13 10.01
CA GLY A 118 2.93 3.86 11.06
C GLY A 118 3.68 5.09 10.55
N PRO A 119 4.53 5.70 11.38
CA PRO A 119 5.31 6.88 11.01
C PRO A 119 6.19 6.67 9.77
N GLU A 120 6.30 7.64 8.86
CA GLU A 120 7.14 7.45 7.66
C GLU A 120 8.65 7.49 7.99
N ALA A 121 9.04 8.26 9.02
CA ALA A 121 10.45 8.58 9.30
C ALA A 121 11.37 7.35 9.38
N PRO A 122 11.06 6.27 10.14
CA PRO A 122 11.92 5.09 10.21
C PRO A 122 12.10 4.38 8.85
N VAL A 123 11.08 4.40 8.00
CA VAL A 123 11.14 3.82 6.66
C VAL A 123 12.06 4.63 5.76
N ARG A 124 11.99 5.96 5.86
CA ARG A 124 12.87 6.86 5.10
C ARG A 124 14.33 6.80 5.52
N SER A 125 14.62 6.50 6.77
CA SER A 125 15.99 6.25 7.23
C SER A 125 16.67 5.05 6.54
N LEU A 126 15.91 4.21 5.82
CA LEU A 126 16.47 3.14 4.98
C LEU A 126 16.93 3.64 3.60
N LEU A 127 16.59 4.86 3.21
CA LEU A 127 17.01 5.47 1.94
C LEU A 127 18.40 6.09 2.07
N PRO A 128 19.17 6.20 0.96
CA PRO A 128 20.50 6.80 1.01
C PRO A 128 20.48 8.26 1.48
N GLU A 129 21.29 8.57 2.50
CA GLU A 129 21.37 9.91 3.11
C GLU A 129 21.93 10.97 2.15
N ASN A 130 22.87 10.58 1.28
CA ASN A 130 23.55 11.48 0.34
C ASN A 130 22.74 11.71 -0.96
N GLY A 131 21.44 11.43 -0.93
CA GLY A 131 20.58 11.42 -2.11
C GLY A 131 20.82 10.20 -3.01
N TRP A 132 19.89 9.97 -3.93
CA TRP A 132 19.97 8.91 -4.94
C TRP A 132 19.32 9.38 -6.23
N ASN A 133 19.60 8.66 -7.33
CA ASN A 133 18.98 8.89 -8.62
C ASN A 133 17.96 7.78 -8.93
N GLY A 134 16.86 8.16 -9.60
CA GLY A 134 15.83 7.22 -10.01
C GLY A 134 15.04 6.60 -8.85
N THR A 135 14.22 5.59 -9.16
CA THR A 135 13.37 4.93 -8.17
C THR A 135 14.18 3.93 -7.34
N LYS A 136 14.13 4.07 -6.01
CA LYS A 136 14.66 3.10 -5.05
C LYS A 136 13.54 2.27 -4.47
N VAL A 137 13.62 0.96 -4.63
CA VAL A 137 12.72 0.01 -3.95
C VAL A 137 13.38 -0.42 -2.65
N LEU A 138 12.69 -0.22 -1.52
CA LEU A 138 13.13 -0.72 -0.23
C LEU A 138 12.85 -2.23 -0.12
N SER A 139 13.64 -2.96 0.68
CA SER A 139 13.43 -4.39 0.83
C SER A 139 12.17 -4.67 1.67
N LEU A 140 11.34 -5.60 1.21
CA LEU A 140 10.12 -5.97 1.94
C LEU A 140 10.43 -6.47 3.35
N ALA A 141 11.51 -7.26 3.52
CA ALA A 141 11.93 -7.75 4.81
C ALA A 141 12.34 -6.64 5.79
N ALA A 142 12.93 -5.53 5.32
CA ALA A 142 13.22 -4.38 6.19
C ALA A 142 11.92 -3.68 6.62
N ILE A 143 10.96 -3.51 5.70
CA ILE A 143 9.65 -2.91 6.02
C ILE A 143 8.89 -3.76 7.03
N GLN A 144 8.87 -5.08 6.87
CA GLN A 144 8.22 -5.98 7.80
C GLN A 144 8.85 -5.93 9.20
N ARG A 145 10.18 -5.80 9.30
CA ARG A 145 10.85 -5.58 10.60
C ARG A 145 10.41 -4.27 11.24
N LEU A 146 10.42 -3.17 10.49
CA LEU A 146 9.93 -1.88 10.99
C LEU A 146 8.46 -1.94 11.39
N ALA A 147 7.61 -2.69 10.68
CA ALA A 147 6.21 -2.85 11.02
C ALA A 147 6.00 -3.50 12.41
N LEU A 148 6.87 -4.44 12.79
CA LEU A 148 6.83 -5.07 14.13
C LEU A 148 7.24 -4.11 15.25
N GLU A 149 7.96 -3.04 14.93
CA GLU A 149 8.44 -2.04 15.88
C GLU A 149 7.46 -0.86 16.06
N VAL A 150 6.42 -0.77 15.22
CA VAL A 150 5.44 0.32 15.32
C VAL A 150 4.62 0.17 16.60
N ASN A 151 4.66 1.21 17.44
CA ASN A 151 3.78 1.28 18.61
C ASN A 151 2.32 1.28 18.15
N PRO A 152 1.42 0.45 18.72
CA PRO A 152 0.02 0.44 18.35
C PRO A 152 -0.68 1.81 18.41
N ARG A 153 -0.20 2.73 19.24
CA ARG A 153 -0.72 4.11 19.33
C ARG A 153 -0.33 5.00 18.15
N ASP A 154 0.72 4.63 17.43
CA ASP A 154 1.23 5.32 16.24
C ASP A 154 0.68 4.71 14.95
N GLN A 155 -0.23 3.72 15.03
CA GLN A 155 -0.91 3.17 13.88
C GLN A 155 -2.11 4.05 13.50
N LEU A 156 -2.34 4.21 12.19
CA LEU A 156 -3.54 4.88 11.70
C LEU A 156 -4.77 3.99 12.00
N PRO A 157 -5.85 4.57 12.57
CA PRO A 157 -7.03 3.80 12.94
C PRO A 157 -7.86 3.41 11.71
N LEU A 158 -8.46 2.23 11.76
CA LEU A 158 -9.51 1.82 10.84
C LEU A 158 -10.80 2.60 11.12
N LYS A 159 -11.65 2.76 10.10
CA LYS A 159 -13.03 3.24 10.31
C LYS A 159 -13.80 2.21 11.14
N ALA A 160 -14.73 2.68 11.97
CA ALA A 160 -15.56 1.83 12.82
C ALA A 160 -16.40 0.77 12.08
N HIS A 161 -16.55 0.88 10.75
CA HIS A 161 -17.27 -0.07 9.90
C HIS A 161 -16.36 -0.96 9.03
N ALA A 162 -15.03 -0.85 9.15
CA ALA A 162 -14.11 -1.72 8.44
C ALA A 162 -14.05 -3.07 9.16
N SER A 163 -14.91 -4.00 8.74
CA SER A 163 -14.92 -5.38 9.21
C SER A 163 -13.52 -5.98 9.11
N LEU A 164 -12.90 -6.28 10.25
CA LEU A 164 -11.72 -7.14 10.31
C LEU A 164 -12.16 -8.54 9.83
N SER A 165 -11.45 -9.09 8.84
CA SER A 165 -11.59 -10.50 8.52
C SER A 165 -11.19 -11.32 9.74
N ASN A 166 -12.16 -12.03 10.34
CA ASN A 166 -11.86 -13.06 11.33
C ASN A 166 -11.23 -14.25 10.59
N THR A 167 -9.91 -14.25 10.44
CA THR A 167 -9.15 -15.48 10.22
C THR A 167 -8.99 -16.18 11.56
N ASP A 168 -10.09 -16.76 12.03
CA ASP A 168 -10.07 -17.75 13.10
C ASP A 168 -10.86 -18.98 12.63
N MET A 169 -10.14 -19.85 11.92
CA MET A 169 -10.60 -21.19 11.62
C MET A 169 -9.39 -22.10 11.45
N THR A 170 -8.87 -22.62 12.55
CA THR A 170 -8.58 -24.06 12.79
C THR A 170 -7.62 -24.25 13.97
N ARG A 171 -8.16 -24.66 15.11
CA ARG A 171 -7.85 -25.95 15.77
C ARG A 171 -8.91 -26.28 16.81
#